data_AF-A0A538RL69-F1
#
_entry.id   AF-A0A538RL69-F1
#
_cell.length_a   1.000
_cell.length_b   1.000
_cell.length_c   1.000
_cell.angle_alpha   90.00
_cell.angle_beta   90.00
_cell.angle_gamma   90.00
#
_symmetry.space_group_name_H-M   'P 1'
#
loop_
_entity.id
_entity.type
_entity.pdbx_description
1 polymer ?
#
loop_
_entity_poly.entity_id
_entity_poly.type
_entity_poly.pdbx_seq_one_letter_code
_entity_poly.pdbx_strand_id
1 'polypeptide(L)'
;MLVTGFFGGFGFAMATFLKLVEVKYVPMTLSYLFGESAWQTNWHSILEQTYGFLNGVGVGVAMACLARRVPPCSDEPRLRRWTEVAAVAFVLLLITFVNVIQNVPNWIRAAAIPARLYDLPSRLWFGTGYAVLALVVILLLFRHLRQRLALIPESRLGKAQLLYLVFLWWVVIGNLMRAIPPFQEQRLITEGVIHLVAVLCTLFALLWPGLLRLPDMAAASITGRMILTITCLGLIATAATVAFASWGTRAIHGGAFVGHAGYHT
;
A
#
# COMPACT_ATOMS: atom_id res chain seq x y z
N MET A 1 -1.75 19.34 2.93
CA MET A 1 -0.64 19.41 1.95
C MET A 1 0.74 19.45 2.60
N LEU A 2 1.06 20.39 3.51
CA LEU A 2 2.39 20.44 4.15
C LEU A 2 2.69 19.24 5.07
N VAL A 3 1.73 18.83 5.91
CA VAL A 3 1.91 17.66 6.80
C VAL A 3 2.04 16.36 5.99
N THR A 4 1.21 16.17 4.98
CA THR A 4 1.30 15.03 4.05
C THR A 4 2.59 15.06 3.22
N GLY A 5 3.10 16.24 2.85
CA GLY A 5 4.39 16.41 2.17
C GLY A 5 5.57 16.07 3.07
N PHE A 6 5.52 16.46 4.36
CA PHE A 6 6.52 16.06 5.35
C PHE A 6 6.52 14.54 5.57
N PHE A 7 5.36 13.92 5.79
CA PHE A 7 5.28 12.47 5.95
C PHE A 7 5.70 11.71 4.68
N GLY A 8 5.38 12.23 3.50
CA GLY A 8 5.84 11.67 2.23
C GLY A 8 7.36 11.77 2.05
N GLY A 9 7.95 12.93 2.37
CA GLY A 9 9.40 13.17 2.29
C GLY A 9 10.19 12.41 3.37
N PHE A 10 9.69 12.40 4.60
CA PHE A 10 10.23 11.60 5.70
C PHE A 10 10.17 10.10 5.40
N GLY A 11 9.01 9.61 4.92
CA GLY A 11 8.83 8.23 4.50
C GLY A 11 9.82 7.83 3.42
N PHE A 12 10.09 8.73 2.46
CA PHE A 12 11.02 8.48 1.36
C PHE A 12 12.47 8.42 1.84
N ALA A 13 12.89 9.41 2.65
CA ALA A 13 14.23 9.45 3.22
C ALA A 13 14.49 8.25 4.16
N MET A 14 13.51 7.89 4.98
CA MET A 14 13.58 6.74 5.88
C MET A 14 13.62 5.42 5.13
N ALA A 15 12.77 5.22 4.11
CA ALA A 15 12.80 4.00 3.29
C ALA A 15 14.12 3.85 2.53
N THR A 16 14.69 4.96 2.05
CA THR A 16 16.00 4.96 1.40
C THR A 16 17.13 4.61 2.37
N PHE A 17 17.07 5.13 3.60
CA PHE A 17 18.02 4.75 4.65
C PHE A 17 17.88 3.27 5.04
N LEU A 18 16.64 2.81 5.29
CA LEU A 18 16.34 1.43 5.62
C LEU A 18 16.79 0.48 4.51
N LYS A 19 16.66 0.84 3.23
CA LYS A 19 17.24 0.07 2.12
C LYS A 19 18.71 -0.24 2.31
N LEU A 20 19.50 0.78 2.66
CA LEU A 20 20.94 0.67 2.74
C LEU A 20 21.35 -0.10 4.00
N VAL A 21 20.55 -0.04 5.06
CA VAL A 21 20.66 -0.94 6.22
C VAL A 21 20.31 -2.37 5.80
N GLU A 22 19.18 -2.59 5.13
CA GLU A 22 18.65 -3.90 4.75
C GLU A 22 19.60 -4.64 3.79
N VAL A 23 20.05 -3.98 2.73
CA VAL A 23 21.00 -4.53 1.74
C VAL A 23 22.30 -5.03 2.40
N LYS A 24 22.73 -4.41 3.50
CA LYS A 24 23.95 -4.82 4.21
C LYS A 24 23.69 -5.88 5.27
N TYR A 25 22.76 -5.59 6.17
CA TYR A 25 22.63 -6.34 7.42
C TYR A 25 21.64 -7.50 7.31
N VAL A 26 20.60 -7.41 6.47
CA VAL A 26 19.61 -8.50 6.38
C VAL A 26 20.22 -9.77 5.77
N PRO A 27 20.98 -9.74 4.65
CA PRO A 27 21.69 -10.93 4.19
C PRO A 27 22.63 -11.51 5.23
N MET A 28 23.34 -10.65 5.98
CA MET A 28 24.28 -11.05 7.02
C MET A 28 23.55 -11.76 8.18
N THR A 29 22.47 -11.17 8.68
CA THR A 29 21.66 -11.74 9.76
C THR A 29 20.99 -13.05 9.33
N LEU A 30 20.43 -13.12 8.12
CA LEU A 30 19.84 -14.35 7.61
C LEU A 30 20.90 -15.44 7.40
N SER A 31 22.09 -15.08 6.94
CA SER A 31 23.20 -16.04 6.80
C SER A 31 23.66 -16.59 8.15
N TYR A 32 23.67 -15.74 9.18
CA TYR A 32 23.98 -16.17 10.54
C TYR A 32 22.91 -17.11 11.12
N LEU A 33 21.64 -16.83 10.86
CA LEU A 33 20.51 -17.59 11.43
C LEU A 33 20.18 -18.89 10.69
N PHE A 34 20.36 -18.92 9.37
CA PHE A 34 19.87 -20.00 8.51
C PHE A 34 20.95 -20.60 7.60
N GLY A 35 22.22 -20.25 7.81
CA GLY A 35 23.37 -20.75 7.04
C GLY A 35 23.71 -19.88 5.82
N GLU A 36 24.92 -20.08 5.29
CA GLU A 36 25.39 -19.37 4.10
C GLU A 36 24.56 -19.75 2.88
N SER A 37 23.63 -18.88 2.51
CA SER A 37 23.02 -18.88 1.19
C SER A 37 23.13 -17.47 0.63
N ALA A 38 23.23 -17.35 -0.69
CA ALA A 38 23.17 -16.05 -1.33
C ALA A 38 21.73 -15.56 -1.24
N TRP A 39 21.38 -14.85 -0.15
CA TRP A 39 20.09 -14.19 0.08
C TRP A 39 19.87 -13.03 -0.91
N GLN A 40 19.94 -13.35 -2.19
CA GLN A 40 19.73 -12.43 -3.30
C GLN A 40 18.23 -12.27 -3.49
N THR A 41 17.73 -11.09 -3.17
CA THR A 41 16.33 -10.71 -3.37
C THR A 41 16.27 -9.37 -4.09
N ASN A 42 15.08 -9.03 -4.58
CA ASN A 42 14.83 -7.73 -5.14
C ASN A 42 14.67 -6.69 -4.00
N TRP A 43 15.80 -6.24 -3.46
CA TRP A 43 15.87 -5.21 -2.41
C TRP A 43 15.18 -3.90 -2.80
N HIS A 44 15.11 -3.60 -4.09
CA HIS A 44 14.36 -2.45 -4.56
C HIS A 44 12.86 -2.64 -4.35
N SER A 45 12.32 -3.82 -4.63
CA SER A 45 10.90 -4.10 -4.38
C SER A 45 10.57 -4.13 -2.89
N ILE A 46 11.45 -4.65 -2.03
CA ILE A 46 11.27 -4.58 -0.57
C ILE A 46 11.21 -3.11 -0.13
N LEU A 47 12.09 -2.24 -0.64
CA LEU A 47 12.03 -0.80 -0.38
C LEU A 47 10.70 -0.20 -0.79
N GLU A 48 10.20 -0.52 -1.98
CA GLU A 48 8.92 0.03 -2.45
C GLU A 48 7.77 -0.33 -1.49
N GLN A 49 7.78 -1.54 -0.95
CA GLN A 49 6.77 -1.97 0.03
C GLN A 49 6.94 -1.26 1.37
N THR A 50 8.17 -1.21 1.90
CA THR A 50 8.48 -0.51 3.16
C THR A 50 8.17 0.99 3.05
N TYR A 51 8.50 1.60 1.92
CA TYR A 51 8.17 2.99 1.61
C TYR A 51 6.66 3.20 1.56
N GLY A 52 5.94 2.38 0.80
CA GLY A 52 4.50 2.46 0.67
C GLY A 52 3.80 2.31 2.02
N PHE A 53 4.26 1.37 2.86
CA PHE A 53 3.76 1.17 4.22
C PHE A 53 4.00 2.39 5.12
N LEU A 54 5.24 2.88 5.22
CA LEU A 54 5.58 4.03 6.08
C LEU A 54 4.85 5.31 5.63
N ASN A 55 4.76 5.54 4.31
CA ASN A 55 4.01 6.67 3.77
C ASN A 55 2.50 6.51 4.07
N GLY A 56 1.95 5.30 3.92
CA GLY A 56 0.57 4.99 4.29
C GLY A 56 0.27 5.30 5.76
N VAL A 57 1.16 4.89 6.68
CA VAL A 57 1.06 5.24 8.11
C VAL A 57 1.13 6.75 8.31
N GLY A 58 2.06 7.43 7.65
CA GLY A 58 2.21 8.88 7.75
C GLY A 58 0.98 9.65 7.27
N VAL A 59 0.39 9.24 6.14
CA VAL A 59 -0.89 9.78 5.65
C VAL A 59 -2.01 9.49 6.65
N GLY A 60 -2.08 8.27 7.19
CA GLY A 60 -3.06 7.90 8.22
C GLY A 60 -2.99 8.80 9.46
N VAL A 61 -1.79 9.04 9.98
CA VAL A 61 -1.54 9.95 11.11
C VAL A 61 -1.93 11.38 10.76
N ALA A 62 -1.53 11.87 9.58
CA ALA A 62 -1.87 13.22 9.13
C ALA A 62 -3.39 13.42 9.03
N MET A 63 -4.11 12.44 8.47
CA MET A 63 -5.56 12.45 8.36
C MET A 63 -6.23 12.35 9.73
N ALA A 64 -5.70 11.54 10.65
CA ALA A 64 -6.16 11.47 12.03
C ALA A 64 -6.01 12.82 12.75
N CYS A 65 -4.86 13.49 12.60
CA CYS A 65 -4.64 14.83 13.14
C CYS A 65 -5.57 15.88 12.53
N LEU A 66 -5.86 15.79 11.22
CA LEU A 66 -6.79 16.68 10.55
C LEU A 66 -8.23 16.44 11.01
N ALA A 67 -8.64 15.19 11.13
CA ALA A 67 -9.97 14.81 11.61
C ALA A 67 -10.25 15.37 13.02
N ARG A 68 -9.22 15.53 13.85
CA ARG A 68 -9.31 16.16 15.19
C ARG A 68 -9.54 17.68 15.16
N ARG A 69 -9.35 18.34 14.02
CA ARG A 69 -9.38 19.82 13.89
C ARG A 69 -10.55 20.34 13.06
N VAL A 70 -11.23 19.45 12.35
CA VAL A 70 -12.37 19.79 11.49
C VAL A 70 -13.64 19.40 12.24
N PRO A 71 -14.72 20.20 12.17
CA PRO A 71 -16.01 19.82 12.76
C PRO A 71 -16.41 18.40 12.32
N PRO A 72 -17.03 17.59 13.20
CA PRO A 72 -17.52 16.28 12.84
C PRO A 72 -18.39 16.37 11.59
N CYS A 73 -18.06 15.62 10.55
CA CYS A 73 -18.90 15.55 9.36
C CYS A 73 -20.20 14.85 9.75
N SER A 74 -21.36 15.44 9.43
CA SER A 74 -22.65 14.84 9.84
C SER A 74 -22.76 13.41 9.31
N ASP A 75 -23.25 12.52 10.17
CA ASP A 75 -23.54 11.13 9.81
C ASP A 75 -24.85 10.98 9.03
N GLU A 76 -25.44 12.10 8.62
CA GLU A 76 -26.67 12.14 7.84
C GLU A 76 -26.56 11.29 6.55
N PRO A 77 -27.66 10.63 6.14
CA PRO A 77 -27.67 9.81 4.95
C PRO A 77 -27.31 10.66 3.72
N ARG A 78 -26.29 10.21 2.96
CA ARG A 78 -25.79 10.93 1.79
C ARG A 78 -26.92 11.23 0.79
N LEU A 79 -26.96 12.46 0.28
CA LEU A 79 -27.81 12.86 -0.85
C LEU A 79 -27.58 12.03 -2.12
N ARG A 80 -26.40 11.40 -2.30
CA ARG A 80 -26.00 10.68 -3.52
C ARG A 80 -25.39 9.30 -3.24
N ARG A 81 -26.24 8.29 -3.06
CA ARG A 81 -25.84 6.88 -2.80
C ARG A 81 -25.04 6.22 -3.94
N TRP A 82 -25.15 6.73 -5.16
CA TRP A 82 -24.43 6.21 -6.32
C TRP A 82 -22.91 6.34 -6.20
N THR A 83 -22.42 7.29 -5.38
CA THR A 83 -20.97 7.47 -5.16
C THR A 83 -20.34 6.28 -4.44
N GLU A 84 -21.10 5.54 -3.62
CA GLU A 84 -20.63 4.27 -3.02
C GLU A 84 -20.44 3.19 -4.09
N VAL A 85 -21.40 3.07 -5.02
CA VAL A 85 -21.29 2.13 -6.14
C VAL A 85 -20.13 2.49 -7.05
N ALA A 86 -19.96 3.78 -7.37
CA ALA A 86 -18.85 4.26 -8.19
C ALA A 86 -17.48 3.99 -7.54
N ALA A 87 -17.37 4.20 -6.22
CA ALA A 87 -16.14 3.91 -5.49
C ALA A 87 -15.79 2.41 -5.55
N VAL A 88 -16.75 1.51 -5.31
CA VAL A 88 -16.51 0.07 -5.39
C VAL A 88 -16.21 -0.35 -6.84
N ALA A 89 -16.96 0.13 -7.82
CA ALA A 89 -16.72 -0.20 -9.22
C ALA A 89 -15.33 0.25 -9.69
N PHE A 90 -14.89 1.45 -9.30
CA PHE A 90 -13.58 1.94 -9.69
C PHE A 90 -12.45 1.25 -8.92
N VAL A 91 -12.50 1.26 -7.59
CA VAL A 91 -11.41 0.77 -6.75
C VAL A 91 -11.33 -0.75 -6.79
N LEU A 92 -12.46 -1.44 -6.61
CA LEU A 92 -12.44 -2.89 -6.49
C LEU A 92 -12.45 -3.58 -7.85
N LEU A 93 -13.23 -3.09 -8.84
CA LEU A 93 -13.35 -3.78 -10.12
C LEU A 93 -12.34 -3.29 -11.16
N LEU A 94 -12.30 -1.98 -11.45
CA LEU A 94 -11.45 -1.48 -12.52
C LEU A 94 -9.95 -1.63 -12.21
N ILE A 95 -9.51 -1.19 -11.03
CA ILE A 95 -8.07 -1.26 -10.68
C ILE A 95 -7.60 -2.72 -10.62
N THR A 96 -8.36 -3.61 -9.99
CA THR A 96 -7.93 -5.01 -9.88
C THR A 96 -8.06 -5.78 -11.19
N PHE A 97 -9.02 -5.41 -12.07
CA PHE A 97 -9.05 -5.91 -13.45
C PHE A 97 -7.76 -5.58 -14.19
N VAL A 98 -7.37 -4.29 -14.20
CA VAL A 98 -6.16 -3.84 -14.87
C VAL A 98 -4.93 -4.55 -14.30
N ASN A 99 -4.89 -4.77 -12.99
CA ASN A 99 -3.81 -5.50 -12.33
C ASN A 99 -3.75 -6.97 -12.78
N VAL A 100 -4.87 -7.70 -12.73
CA VAL A 100 -4.92 -9.14 -13.04
C VAL A 100 -4.73 -9.41 -14.53
N ILE A 101 -5.32 -8.61 -15.43
CA ILE A 101 -5.24 -8.87 -16.87
C ILE A 101 -3.83 -8.69 -17.42
N GLN A 102 -3.00 -7.86 -16.77
CA GLN A 102 -1.59 -7.71 -17.09
C GLN A 102 -0.75 -8.96 -16.75
N ASN A 103 -1.29 -9.90 -15.96
CA ASN A 103 -0.59 -11.14 -15.66
C ASN A 103 -0.65 -12.13 -16.84
N VAL A 104 -1.70 -12.09 -17.65
CA VAL A 104 -1.92 -13.04 -18.76
C VAL A 104 -0.75 -13.09 -19.75
N PRO A 105 -0.20 -11.96 -20.25
CA PRO A 105 0.98 -12.01 -21.11
C PRO A 105 2.21 -12.60 -20.42
N ASN A 106 2.38 -12.40 -19.11
CA ASN A 106 3.48 -12.99 -18.35
C ASN A 106 3.32 -14.51 -18.25
N TRP A 107 2.11 -14.99 -17.97
CA TRP A 107 1.82 -16.42 -17.90
C TRP A 107 2.03 -17.12 -19.24
N ILE A 108 1.69 -16.47 -20.35
CA ILE A 108 1.96 -17.01 -21.70
C ILE A 108 3.47 -17.07 -21.97
N ARG A 109 4.23 -16.00 -21.67
CA ARG A 109 5.69 -15.98 -21.83
C ARG A 109 6.40 -17.03 -20.98
N ALA A 110 5.86 -17.32 -19.81
CA ALA A 110 6.32 -18.34 -18.89
C ALA A 110 5.87 -19.77 -19.27
N ALA A 111 5.12 -19.95 -20.36
CA ALA A 111 4.51 -21.22 -20.76
C ALA A 111 3.60 -21.85 -19.69
N ALA A 112 3.07 -21.05 -18.76
CA ALA A 112 2.17 -21.51 -17.70
C ALA A 112 0.74 -21.75 -18.21
N ILE A 113 0.37 -21.02 -19.26
CA ILE A 113 -0.86 -21.21 -20.03
C ILE A 113 -0.54 -21.04 -21.52
N PRO A 114 -1.30 -21.67 -22.43
CA PRO A 114 -1.15 -21.42 -23.86
C PRO A 114 -1.64 -20.01 -24.22
N ALA A 115 -1.20 -19.49 -25.37
CA ALA A 115 -1.69 -18.20 -25.88
C ALA A 115 -3.17 -18.25 -26.30
N ARG A 116 -3.65 -19.45 -26.65
CA ARG A 116 -5.03 -19.76 -26.97
C ARG A 116 -5.52 -20.94 -26.13
N LEU A 117 -6.68 -20.77 -25.51
CA LEU A 117 -7.41 -21.82 -24.81
C LEU A 117 -8.68 -22.08 -25.61
N TYR A 118 -8.90 -23.31 -26.06
CA TYR A 118 -10.06 -23.65 -26.91
C TYR A 118 -10.23 -22.69 -28.10
N ASP A 119 -9.14 -22.46 -28.84
CA ASP A 119 -9.04 -21.53 -30.00
C ASP A 119 -9.31 -20.04 -29.74
N LEU A 120 -9.67 -19.65 -28.52
CA LEU A 120 -9.82 -18.24 -28.13
C LEU A 120 -8.56 -17.72 -27.44
N PRO A 121 -8.17 -16.44 -27.67
CA PRO A 121 -7.08 -15.81 -26.92
C PRO A 121 -7.29 -15.94 -25.41
N SER A 122 -6.26 -16.38 -24.68
CA SER A 122 -6.36 -16.57 -23.22
C SER A 122 -6.78 -15.29 -22.49
N ARG A 123 -6.38 -14.12 -23.00
CA ARG A 123 -6.82 -12.82 -22.47
C ARG A 123 -8.34 -12.63 -22.52
N LEU A 124 -9.02 -13.16 -23.53
CA LEU A 124 -10.49 -13.11 -23.60
C LEU A 124 -11.13 -14.01 -22.55
N TRP A 125 -10.59 -15.21 -22.31
CA TRP A 125 -11.09 -16.09 -21.26
C TRP A 125 -11.03 -15.44 -19.87
N PHE A 126 -9.85 -14.95 -19.48
CA PHE A 126 -9.68 -14.27 -18.19
C PHE A 126 -10.47 -12.96 -18.11
N GLY A 127 -10.52 -12.20 -19.21
CA GLY A 127 -11.32 -10.98 -19.28
C GLY A 127 -12.82 -11.24 -19.13
N THR A 128 -13.33 -12.31 -19.74
CA THR A 128 -14.74 -12.71 -19.64
C THR A 128 -15.08 -13.19 -18.24
N GLY A 129 -14.24 -14.05 -17.65
CA GLY A 129 -14.41 -14.48 -16.25
C GLY A 129 -14.45 -13.28 -15.29
N TYR A 130 -13.56 -12.31 -15.50
CA TYR A 130 -13.56 -11.08 -14.71
C TYR A 130 -14.81 -10.22 -14.97
N ALA A 131 -15.27 -10.11 -16.22
CA ALA A 131 -16.48 -9.36 -16.56
C ALA A 131 -17.73 -9.95 -15.88
N VAL A 132 -17.85 -11.28 -15.82
CA VAL A 132 -18.92 -11.97 -15.09
C VAL A 132 -18.85 -11.65 -13.59
N LEU A 133 -17.66 -11.71 -12.99
CA LEU A 133 -17.45 -11.33 -11.60
C LEU A 133 -17.85 -9.87 -11.34
N ALA A 134 -17.42 -8.96 -12.20
CA ALA A 134 -17.76 -7.54 -12.12
C ALA A 134 -19.28 -7.32 -12.22
N LEU A 135 -19.96 -8.01 -13.13
CA LEU A 135 -21.42 -7.96 -13.26
C LEU A 135 -22.10 -8.42 -11.97
N VAL A 136 -21.68 -9.55 -11.39
CA VAL A 136 -22.25 -10.06 -10.13
C VAL A 136 -22.05 -9.06 -8.99
N VAL A 137 -20.85 -8.49 -8.83
CA VAL A 137 -20.58 -7.48 -7.80
C VAL A 137 -21.46 -6.24 -8.00
N ILE A 138 -21.59 -5.74 -9.23
CA ILE A 138 -22.44 -4.59 -9.54
C ILE A 138 -23.91 -4.87 -9.22
N LEU A 139 -24.42 -6.06 -9.59
CA LEU A 139 -25.79 -6.47 -9.26
C LEU A 139 -26.01 -6.55 -7.75
N LEU A 140 -25.05 -7.09 -7.00
CA LEU A 140 -25.10 -7.14 -5.53
C LEU A 140 -25.07 -5.73 -4.91
N LEU A 141 -24.32 -4.79 -5.48
CA LEU A 141 -24.31 -3.40 -5.03
C LEU A 141 -25.67 -2.72 -5.30
N PHE A 142 -26.26 -2.93 -6.48
CA PHE A 142 -27.60 -2.43 -6.76
C PHE A 142 -28.66 -3.04 -5.84
N ARG A 143 -28.54 -4.34 -5.52
CA ARG A 143 -29.37 -4.97 -4.50
C ARG A 143 -29.14 -4.32 -3.14
N HIS A 144 -27.89 -4.11 -2.73
CA HIS A 144 -27.53 -3.45 -1.46
C HIS A 144 -28.15 -2.06 -1.31
N LEU A 145 -28.23 -1.29 -2.41
CA LEU A 145 -28.87 0.03 -2.41
C LEU A 145 -30.37 -0.01 -2.10
N ARG A 146 -31.04 -1.13 -2.43
CA ARG A 146 -32.48 -1.34 -2.18
C ARG A 146 -32.73 -2.10 -0.87
N GLN A 147 -31.92 -3.13 -0.61
CA GLN A 147 -32.02 -4.03 0.53
C GLN A 147 -30.61 -4.32 1.03
N ARG A 148 -30.30 -3.88 2.26
CA ARG A 148 -28.96 -4.04 2.84
C ARG A 148 -28.56 -5.52 2.87
N LEU A 149 -27.33 -5.78 2.47
CA LEU A 149 -26.73 -7.12 2.51
C LEU A 149 -26.10 -7.30 3.89
N ALA A 150 -26.35 -8.45 4.53
CA ALA A 150 -25.86 -8.74 5.89
C ALA A 150 -24.33 -8.68 6.01
N LEU A 151 -23.60 -9.01 4.94
CA LEU A 151 -22.13 -8.97 4.91
C LEU A 151 -21.57 -7.54 5.00
N ILE A 152 -22.32 -6.53 4.55
CA ILE A 152 -21.82 -5.16 4.46
C ILE A 152 -22.13 -4.43 5.76
N PRO A 153 -21.11 -3.92 6.50
CA PRO A 153 -21.33 -3.20 7.74
C PRO A 153 -22.22 -1.97 7.56
N GLU A 154 -23.01 -1.65 8.58
CA GLU A 154 -23.86 -0.47 8.55
C GLU A 154 -23.08 0.83 8.76
N SER A 155 -21.98 0.76 9.54
CA SER A 155 -21.16 1.92 9.86
C SER A 155 -20.27 2.33 8.68
N ARG A 156 -20.06 3.64 8.51
CA ARG A 156 -19.19 4.20 7.44
C ARG A 156 -17.76 3.67 7.54
N LEU A 157 -17.24 3.61 8.76
CA LEU A 157 -15.94 3.03 9.06
C LEU A 157 -15.88 1.56 8.68
N GLY A 158 -16.88 0.76 9.05
CA GLY A 158 -16.93 -0.66 8.72
C GLY A 158 -16.97 -0.90 7.21
N LYS A 159 -17.75 -0.11 6.47
CA LYS A 159 -17.75 -0.15 4.99
C LYS A 159 -16.37 0.17 4.40
N ALA A 160 -15.70 1.20 4.91
CA ALA A 160 -14.36 1.59 4.46
C ALA A 160 -13.31 0.51 4.78
N GLN A 161 -13.35 -0.06 5.99
CA GLN A 161 -12.49 -1.18 6.39
C GLN A 161 -12.72 -2.39 5.50
N LEU A 162 -13.97 -2.78 5.25
CA LEU A 162 -14.28 -3.91 4.38
C LEU A 162 -13.77 -3.67 2.95
N LEU A 163 -14.04 -2.50 2.36
CA LEU A 163 -13.56 -2.16 1.02
C LEU A 163 -12.03 -2.20 0.95
N TYR A 164 -11.36 -1.63 1.95
CA TYR A 164 -9.90 -1.64 2.05
C TYR A 164 -9.34 -3.06 2.14
N LEU A 165 -9.89 -3.91 3.01
CA LEU A 165 -9.40 -5.27 3.22
C LEU A 165 -9.60 -6.14 1.99
N VAL A 166 -10.78 -6.08 1.36
CA VAL A 166 -11.05 -6.82 0.12
C VAL A 166 -10.09 -6.36 -0.97
N PHE A 167 -9.91 -5.05 -1.14
CA PHE A 167 -8.99 -4.50 -2.14
C PHE A 167 -7.53 -4.91 -1.87
N LEU A 168 -7.05 -4.76 -0.63
CA LEU A 168 -5.71 -5.13 -0.20
C LEU A 168 -5.39 -6.58 -0.55
N TRP A 169 -6.23 -7.52 -0.10
CA TRP A 169 -5.99 -8.93 -0.33
C TRP A 169 -6.15 -9.33 -1.79
N TRP A 170 -7.03 -8.67 -2.54
CA TRP A 170 -7.12 -8.88 -3.99
C TRP A 170 -5.82 -8.50 -4.70
N VAL A 171 -5.22 -7.36 -4.35
CA VAL A 171 -3.96 -6.91 -4.93
C VAL A 171 -2.81 -7.84 -4.53
N VAL A 172 -2.74 -8.27 -3.26
CA VAL A 172 -1.72 -9.19 -2.76
C VAL A 172 -1.77 -10.53 -3.49
N ILE A 173 -2.97 -11.11 -3.61
CA ILE A 173 -3.16 -12.37 -4.35
C ILE A 173 -2.84 -12.19 -5.83
N GLY A 174 -3.30 -11.09 -6.44
CA GLY A 174 -2.99 -10.77 -7.84
C GLY A 174 -1.49 -10.63 -8.11
N ASN A 175 -0.75 -10.04 -7.17
CA ASN A 175 0.71 -9.95 -7.25
C ASN A 175 1.38 -11.33 -7.11
N LEU A 176 0.92 -12.15 -6.17
CA LEU A 176 1.42 -13.51 -5.99
C LEU A 176 1.18 -14.37 -7.25
N MET A 177 -0.02 -14.30 -7.83
CA MET A 177 -0.35 -14.98 -9.09
C MET A 177 0.54 -14.54 -10.27
N ARG A 178 1.01 -13.29 -10.25
CA ARG A 178 2.00 -12.81 -11.23
C ARG A 178 3.38 -13.43 -11.01
N ALA A 179 3.74 -13.72 -9.76
CA ALA A 179 5.05 -14.24 -9.38
C ALA A 179 5.20 -15.75 -9.57
N ILE A 180 4.13 -16.52 -9.45
CA ILE A 180 4.15 -17.99 -9.47
C ILE A 180 4.73 -18.63 -10.74
N PRO A 181 4.51 -18.14 -11.98
CA PRO A 181 4.93 -18.91 -13.17
C PRO A 181 6.12 -18.29 -13.95
N PRO A 182 7.28 -18.99 -14.00
CA PRO A 182 7.79 -19.84 -12.93
C PRO A 182 8.25 -18.97 -11.74
N PHE A 183 8.11 -19.52 -10.54
CA PHE A 183 8.43 -18.80 -9.31
C PHE A 183 9.95 -18.75 -9.16
N GLN A 184 10.49 -17.54 -9.05
CA GLN A 184 11.90 -17.31 -8.81
C GLN A 184 12.15 -17.31 -7.31
N GLU A 185 13.11 -18.11 -6.83
CA GLU A 185 13.46 -18.21 -5.39
C GLU A 185 13.80 -16.85 -4.80
N GLN A 186 14.42 -15.95 -5.58
CA GLN A 186 14.75 -14.58 -5.17
C GLN A 186 13.51 -13.76 -4.80
N ARG A 187 12.33 -14.10 -5.33
CA ARG A 187 11.07 -13.40 -5.04
C ARG A 187 10.42 -13.89 -3.75
N LEU A 188 10.86 -15.00 -3.16
CA LEU A 188 10.26 -15.55 -1.93
C LEU A 188 10.23 -14.50 -0.81
N ILE A 189 11.34 -13.81 -0.59
CA ILE A 189 11.43 -12.77 0.45
C ILE A 189 10.52 -11.60 0.11
N THR A 190 10.53 -11.13 -1.15
CA THR A 190 9.68 -10.01 -1.57
C THR A 190 8.20 -10.31 -1.40
N GLU A 191 7.73 -11.46 -1.88
CA GLU A 191 6.32 -11.86 -1.74
C GLU A 191 5.97 -12.08 -0.26
N GLY A 192 6.87 -12.66 0.53
CA GLY A 192 6.70 -12.81 1.99
C GLY A 192 6.55 -11.47 2.72
N VAL A 193 7.37 -10.48 2.38
CA VAL A 193 7.26 -9.11 2.93
C VAL A 193 5.93 -8.46 2.54
N ILE A 194 5.50 -8.59 1.28
CA ILE A 194 4.20 -8.07 0.82
C ILE A 194 3.06 -8.67 1.65
N HIS A 195 3.09 -9.98 1.89
CA HIS A 195 2.07 -10.65 2.70
C HIS A 195 2.13 -10.21 4.17
N LEU A 196 3.32 -10.10 4.76
CA LEU A 196 3.48 -9.64 6.14
C LEU A 196 2.94 -8.21 6.30
N VAL A 197 3.28 -7.30 5.38
CA VAL A 197 2.76 -5.93 5.39
C VAL A 197 1.24 -5.93 5.25
N ALA A 198 0.66 -6.77 4.40
CA ALA A 198 -0.80 -6.90 4.27
C ALA A 198 -1.47 -7.39 5.57
N VAL A 199 -0.85 -8.33 6.28
CA VAL A 199 -1.33 -8.79 7.60
C VAL A 199 -1.27 -7.65 8.62
N LEU A 200 -0.16 -6.92 8.70
CA LEU A 200 -0.02 -5.77 9.60
C LEU A 200 -1.06 -4.69 9.28
N CYS A 201 -1.24 -4.36 8.01
CA CYS A 201 -2.29 -3.45 7.54
C CYS A 201 -3.69 -3.93 7.92
N THR A 202 -3.96 -5.24 7.86
CA THR A 202 -5.23 -5.83 8.30
C THR A 202 -5.43 -5.64 9.81
N LEU A 203 -4.39 -5.91 10.60
CA LEU A 203 -4.42 -5.69 12.06
C LEU A 203 -4.66 -4.22 12.39
N PHE A 204 -3.95 -3.29 11.75
CA PHE A 204 -4.16 -1.86 11.97
C PHE A 204 -5.57 -1.41 11.56
N ALA A 205 -6.06 -1.88 10.41
CA ALA A 205 -7.40 -1.53 9.95
C ALA A 205 -8.48 -1.99 10.94
N LEU A 206 -8.33 -3.16 11.55
CA LEU A 206 -9.34 -3.75 12.44
C LEU A 206 -9.20 -3.37 13.91
N LEU A 207 -7.96 -3.27 14.44
CA LEU A 207 -7.69 -3.06 15.86
C LEU A 207 -7.52 -1.57 16.23
N TRP A 208 -7.15 -0.73 15.28
CA TRP A 208 -6.90 0.68 15.53
C TRP A 208 -8.07 1.68 15.36
N PRO A 209 -9.33 1.32 15.05
CA PRO A 209 -10.38 2.32 14.89
C PRO A 209 -10.74 3.05 16.20
N GLY A 210 -10.26 2.58 17.36
CA GLY A 210 -10.48 3.18 18.68
C GLY A 210 -9.52 4.32 19.08
N LEU A 211 -8.36 4.48 18.43
CA LEU A 211 -7.35 5.47 18.85
C LEU A 211 -7.75 6.93 18.53
N LEU A 212 -8.91 7.15 17.93
CA LEU A 212 -9.46 8.46 17.56
C LEU A 212 -10.57 8.95 18.50
N ARG A 213 -10.91 8.21 19.57
CA ARG A 213 -11.63 8.79 20.72
C ARG A 213 -10.65 9.57 21.62
N LEU A 214 -9.93 10.51 21.02
CA LEU A 214 -9.10 11.46 21.77
C LEU A 214 -9.95 12.69 22.10
N PRO A 215 -9.68 13.39 23.21
CA PRO A 215 -10.44 14.57 23.63
C PRO A 215 -10.56 15.57 22.47
N ASP A 216 -11.74 16.19 22.33
CA ASP A 216 -11.99 17.26 21.38
C ASP A 216 -10.91 18.33 21.54
N MET A 217 -10.06 18.47 20.53
CA MET A 217 -9.11 19.57 20.49
C MET A 217 -9.92 20.78 20.03
N ALA A 218 -10.07 21.78 20.91
CA ALA A 218 -10.73 23.03 20.57
C ALA A 218 -10.24 23.53 19.20
N ALA A 219 -11.16 24.01 18.36
CA ALA A 219 -10.88 24.51 17.03
C ALA A 219 -9.87 25.67 17.10
N ALA A 220 -8.58 25.35 17.07
CA ALA A 220 -7.52 26.34 17.09
C ALA A 220 -7.52 27.07 15.75
N SER A 221 -7.66 28.39 15.77
CA SER A 221 -7.57 29.20 14.56
C SER A 221 -6.18 29.09 13.96
N ILE A 222 -6.10 28.63 12.71
CA ILE A 222 -4.83 28.50 12.00
C ILE A 222 -4.35 29.91 11.65
N THR A 223 -3.35 30.42 12.38
CA THR A 223 -2.73 31.72 12.10
C THR A 223 -1.62 31.58 11.06
N GLY A 224 -1.34 32.64 10.28
CA GLY A 224 -0.22 32.65 9.32
C GLY A 224 1.14 32.32 9.97
N ARG A 225 1.36 32.77 11.21
CA ARG A 225 2.55 32.43 12.01
C ARG A 225 2.65 30.94 12.31
N MET A 226 1.53 30.26 12.59
CA MET A 226 1.53 28.80 12.78
C MET A 226 1.87 28.06 11.49
N ILE A 227 1.34 28.51 10.34
CA ILE A 227 1.68 27.91 9.04
C ILE A 227 3.17 28.05 8.76
N LEU A 228 3.74 29.24 8.98
CA LEU A 228 5.17 29.49 8.82
C LEU A 228 6.00 28.61 9.76
N THR A 229 5.66 28.56 11.05
CA THR A 229 6.38 27.72 12.03
C THR A 229 6.31 26.23 11.67
N ILE A 230 5.15 25.72 11.28
CA ILE A 230 4.99 24.31 10.87
C ILE A 230 5.78 24.02 9.59
N THR A 231 5.80 24.97 8.65
CA THR A 231 6.57 24.84 7.39
C THR A 231 8.07 24.82 7.69
N CYS A 232 8.58 25.76 8.47
CA CYS A 232 9.99 25.81 8.87
C CYS A 232 10.39 24.56 9.65
N LEU A 233 9.58 24.12 10.62
CA LEU A 233 9.84 22.87 11.36
C LEU A 233 9.83 21.65 10.44
N GLY A 234 8.90 21.57 9.49
CA GLY A 234 8.84 20.49 8.50
C GLY A 234 10.08 20.47 7.59
N LEU A 235 10.56 21.63 7.14
CA LEU A 235 11.77 21.76 6.35
C LEU A 235 13.02 21.37 7.15
N ILE A 236 13.15 21.86 8.40
CA ILE A 236 14.25 21.51 9.30
C ILE A 236 14.26 20.00 9.57
N ALA A 237 13.11 19.43 9.89
CA ALA A 237 12.99 18.00 10.17
C ALA A 237 13.30 17.16 8.91
N THR A 238 12.91 17.62 7.72
CA THR A 238 13.26 16.96 6.45
C THR A 238 14.77 17.02 6.21
N ALA A 239 15.38 18.20 6.36
CA ALA A 239 16.82 18.39 6.21
C ALA A 239 17.61 17.55 7.22
N ALA A 240 17.17 17.51 8.48
CA ALA A 240 17.76 16.67 9.53
C ALA A 240 17.63 15.17 9.20
N THR A 241 16.47 14.73 8.69
CA THR A 241 16.25 13.34 8.28
C THR A 241 17.17 12.95 7.11
N VAL A 242 17.29 13.81 6.11
CA VAL A 242 18.20 13.59 4.97
C VAL A 242 19.66 13.60 5.42
N ALA A 243 20.05 14.52 6.29
CA ALA A 243 21.40 14.59 6.85
C ALA A 243 21.73 13.35 7.68
N PHE A 244 20.79 12.89 8.52
CA PHE A 244 20.94 11.67 9.30
C PHE A 244 21.03 10.42 8.41
N ALA A 245 20.16 10.30 7.41
CA ALA A 245 20.24 9.21 6.43
C ALA A 245 21.58 9.23 5.68
N SER A 246 22.03 10.40 5.23
CA SER A 246 23.30 10.57 4.52
C SER A 246 24.52 10.28 5.42
N TRP A 247 24.46 10.67 6.69
CA TRP A 247 25.51 10.37 7.65
C TRP A 247 25.53 8.89 8.01
N GLY A 248 24.38 8.30 8.34
CA GLY A 248 24.26 6.90 8.72
C GLY A 248 24.66 5.96 7.58
N THR A 249 24.33 6.30 6.34
CA THR A 249 24.78 5.53 5.16
C THR A 249 26.29 5.56 5.00
N ARG A 250 26.93 6.73 5.16
CA ARG A 250 28.40 6.83 5.19
C ARG A 250 29.02 6.10 6.38
N ALA A 251 28.37 6.12 7.56
CA ALA A 251 28.86 5.41 8.74
C ALA A 251 28.79 3.88 8.54
N ILE A 252 27.76 3.39 7.85
CA ILE A 252 27.55 1.97 7.60
C ILE A 252 28.41 1.48 6.43
N HIS A 253 28.43 2.18 5.31
CA HIS A 253 29.06 1.69 4.06
C HIS A 253 30.42 2.35 3.76
N GLY A 254 30.82 3.35 4.55
CA GLY A 254 32.01 4.15 4.27
C GLY A 254 31.81 5.04 3.02
N GLY A 255 32.89 5.23 2.26
CA GLY A 255 32.86 5.86 0.93
C GLY A 255 32.76 4.86 -0.23
N ALA A 256 32.48 3.58 0.06
CA ALA A 256 32.48 2.52 -0.95
C ALA A 256 31.16 2.49 -1.73
N PHE A 257 31.24 2.12 -3.02
CA PHE A 257 30.09 1.93 -3.88
C PHE A 257 29.28 0.69 -3.45
N VAL A 258 27.98 0.87 -3.22
CA VAL A 258 27.07 -0.22 -2.86
C VAL A 258 26.39 -0.75 -4.13
N GLY A 259 26.97 -1.79 -4.72
CA GLY A 259 26.34 -2.51 -5.83
C GLY A 259 24.98 -3.08 -5.43
N HIS A 260 24.03 -3.13 -6.37
CA HIS A 260 22.63 -3.57 -6.19
C HIS A 260 21.70 -2.56 -5.45
N ALA A 261 22.21 -1.39 -5.03
CA ALA A 261 21.39 -0.32 -4.46
C ALA A 261 20.72 0.60 -5.51
N GLY A 262 21.01 0.44 -6.80
CA GLY A 262 20.34 1.19 -7.89
C GLY A 262 20.70 2.68 -7.99
N TYR A 263 21.76 3.13 -7.32
CA TYR A 263 22.31 4.46 -7.55
C TYR A 263 23.12 4.44 -8.86
N HIS A 264 22.55 4.97 -9.93
CA HIS A 264 23.36 5.43 -11.06
C HIS A 264 24.03 6.74 -10.66
N THR A 265 25.32 6.80 -10.95
CA THR A 265 26.29 7.89 -10.80
C THR A 265 25.73 9.29 -10.62
#